data_AF-A0A3S3KBM4-F1
#
_entry.id   AF-A0A3S3KBM4-F1
#
_cell.length_a   1.000
_cell.length_b   1.000
_cell.length_c   1.000
_cell.angle_alpha   90.00
_cell.angle_beta   90.00
_cell.angle_gamma   90.00
#
_symmetry.space_group_name_H-M   'P 1'
#
loop_
_entity.id
_entity.type
_entity.pdbx_description
1 polymer ?
#
loop_
_entity_poly.entity_id
_entity_poly.type
_entity_poly.pdbx_seq_one_letter_code
_entity_poly.pdbx_strand_id
1 'polypeptide(L)'
;MGQTERRDTLLARRLDLVATVSALTSEAQRLNQKLSGIEMDVLRLELEIGRSGANAQLVRDLHEAEESAAALRHACTTCEERIAAAEGDIDDVDRSLAETGN
;
A
#
# COMPACT_ATOMS: atom_id res chain seq x y z
N MET A 1 14.02 29.97 -19.41
CA MET A 1 13.15 29.66 -18.26
C MET A 1 13.56 30.56 -17.10
N GLY A 2 12.63 31.35 -16.57
CA GLY A 2 12.89 32.23 -15.42
C GLY A 2 12.95 31.46 -14.10
N GLN A 3 13.59 32.01 -13.07
CA GLN A 3 13.65 31.42 -11.72
C GLN A 3 12.24 31.14 -11.15
N THR A 4 11.29 32.06 -11.39
CA THR A 4 9.88 31.91 -11.02
C THR A 4 9.21 30.74 -11.73
N GLU A 5 9.38 30.61 -13.04
CA GLU A 5 8.78 29.55 -13.85
C GLU A 5 9.29 28.15 -13.45
N ARG A 6 10.59 28.05 -13.13
CA ARG A 6 11.19 26.82 -12.58
C ARG A 6 10.60 26.46 -11.21
N ARG A 7 10.46 27.45 -10.32
CA ARG A 7 9.86 27.26 -9.00
C ARG A 7 8.40 26.81 -9.10
N ASP A 8 7.60 27.44 -9.96
CA ASP A 8 6.18 27.11 -10.14
C ASP A 8 6.02 25.68 -10.68
N THR A 9 6.90 25.26 -11.60
CA THR A 9 6.94 23.89 -12.11
C THR A 9 7.23 22.86 -11.00
N LEU A 10 8.20 23.16 -10.14
CA LEU A 10 8.54 22.29 -9.00
C LEU A 10 7.39 22.22 -7.98
N LEU A 11 6.72 23.34 -7.69
CA LEU A 11 5.55 23.37 -6.81
C LEU A 11 4.38 22.57 -7.37
N ALA A 12 4.11 22.68 -8.67
CA ALA A 12 3.08 21.87 -9.34
C ALA A 12 3.40 20.37 -9.22
N ARG A 13 4.64 19.97 -9.53
CA ARG A 13 5.09 18.58 -9.37
C ARG A 13 4.95 18.08 -7.93
N ARG A 14 5.28 18.91 -6.94
CA ARG A 14 5.13 18.57 -5.52
C ARG A 14 3.67 18.29 -5.16
N LEU A 15 2.74 19.12 -5.64
CA LEU A 15 1.31 18.93 -5.38
C LEU A 15 0.80 17.62 -6.01
N ASP A 16 1.23 17.29 -7.22
CA ASP A 16 0.86 16.03 -7.88
C ASP A 16 1.40 14.80 -7.14
N LEU A 17 2.64 14.87 -6.62
CA LEU A 17 3.23 13.81 -5.82
C LEU A 17 2.49 13.63 -4.49
N VAL A 18 2.12 14.72 -3.80
CA VAL A 18 1.32 14.66 -2.56
C VAL A 18 -0.05 14.03 -2.82
N ALA A 19 -0.70 14.37 -3.94
CA ALA A 19 -1.95 13.72 -4.34
C ALA A 19 -1.76 12.22 -4.59
N THR A 20 -0.65 11.85 -5.23
CA THR A 20 -0.26 10.46 -5.47
C THR A 20 -0.06 9.68 -4.16
N VAL A 21 0.73 10.21 -3.22
CA VAL A 21 0.94 9.61 -1.89
C VAL A 21 -0.37 9.45 -1.14
N SER A 22 -1.26 10.44 -1.22
CA SER A 22 -2.58 10.37 -0.56
C SER A 22 -3.45 9.24 -1.13
N ALA A 23 -3.46 9.08 -2.45
CA ALA A 23 -4.18 8.01 -3.12
C ALA A 23 -3.60 6.63 -2.78
N LEU A 24 -2.27 6.49 -2.79
CA LEU A 24 -1.58 5.26 -2.42
C LEU A 24 -1.81 4.89 -0.95
N THR A 25 -1.77 5.87 -0.05
CA THR A 25 -2.06 5.65 1.38
C THR A 25 -3.48 5.13 1.58
N SER A 26 -4.46 5.68 0.85
CA SER A 26 -5.85 5.19 0.88
C SER A 26 -5.96 3.77 0.32
N GLU A 27 -5.21 3.46 -0.75
CA GLU A 27 -5.12 2.10 -1.30
C GLU A 27 -4.53 1.13 -0.28
N ALA A 28 -3.41 1.47 0.38
CA ALA A 28 -2.77 0.67 1.40
C ALA A 28 -3.71 0.39 2.59
N GLN A 29 -4.44 1.40 3.06
CA GLN A 29 -5.45 1.22 4.12
C GLN A 29 -6.54 0.24 3.72
N ARG A 30 -7.05 0.34 2.49
CA ARG A 30 -8.07 -0.58 1.96
C ARG A 30 -7.54 -2.01 1.84
N LEU A 31 -6.30 -2.18 1.36
CA LEU A 31 -5.66 -3.50 1.25
C LEU A 31 -5.45 -4.12 2.64
N ASN A 32 -4.95 -3.35 3.60
CA ASN A 32 -4.76 -3.81 4.97
C ASN A 32 -6.08 -4.21 5.65
N GLN A 33 -7.15 -3.43 5.48
CA GLN A 33 -8.47 -3.82 5.97
C GLN A 33 -8.96 -5.13 5.36
N LYS A 34 -8.76 -5.33 4.06
CA LYS A 34 -9.14 -6.57 3.38
C LYS A 34 -8.30 -7.75 3.87
N LEU A 35 -7.00 -7.55 4.06
CA LEU A 35 -6.09 -8.57 4.60
C LEU A 35 -6.51 -8.98 6.02
N SER A 36 -6.79 -8.04 6.92
CA SER A 36 -7.29 -8.35 8.26
C SER A 36 -8.55 -9.21 8.23
N GLY A 37 -9.49 -8.92 7.32
CA GLY A 37 -10.70 -9.73 7.17
C GLY A 37 -10.40 -11.19 6.79
N ILE A 38 -9.48 -11.40 5.85
CA ILE A 38 -9.10 -12.76 5.42
C ILE A 38 -8.30 -13.47 6.52
N GLU A 39 -7.42 -12.78 7.24
CA GLU A 39 -6.68 -13.38 8.36
C GLU A 39 -7.61 -13.82 9.49
N MET A 40 -8.70 -13.09 9.73
CA MET A 40 -9.76 -13.54 10.65
C MET A 40 -10.46 -14.80 10.14
N ASP A 41 -10.71 -14.90 8.83
CA ASP A 41 -11.32 -16.10 8.22
C ASP A 41 -10.39 -17.32 8.27
N VAL A 42 -9.08 -17.14 8.02
CA VAL A 42 -8.05 -18.18 8.19
C VAL A 42 -8.09 -18.70 9.63
N LEU A 43 -7.99 -17.81 10.62
CA LEU A 43 -8.04 -18.20 12.04
C LEU A 43 -9.34 -18.94 12.39
N ARG A 44 -10.48 -18.47 11.87
CA ARG A 44 -11.78 -19.12 12.08
C ARG A 44 -11.76 -20.56 11.54
N LEU A 45 -11.23 -20.77 10.34
CA LEU A 45 -11.14 -22.08 9.70
C LEU A 45 -10.19 -23.02 10.44
N GLU A 46 -9.02 -22.53 10.85
CA GLU A 46 -8.06 -23.30 11.67
C GLU A 46 -8.70 -23.77 12.98
N LEU A 47 -9.44 -22.88 13.66
CA LEU A 47 -10.15 -23.21 14.91
C LEU A 47 -11.31 -24.20 14.70
N GLU A 48 -11.98 -24.17 13.55
CA GLU A 48 -13.02 -25.13 13.20
C GLU A 48 -12.43 -26.52 12.92
N ILE A 49 -11.35 -26.57 12.13
CA ILE A 49 -10.59 -27.79 11.88
C ILE A 49 -10.06 -28.39 13.19
N GLY A 50 -9.52 -27.55 14.08
CA GLY A 50 -9.01 -27.99 15.38
C GLY A 50 -10.08 -28.56 16.31
N ARG A 51 -11.33 -28.09 16.22
CA ARG A 51 -12.44 -28.57 17.05
C ARG A 51 -13.16 -29.79 16.48
N SER A 52 -13.41 -29.79 15.18
CA SER A 52 -14.31 -30.75 14.52
C SER A 52 -13.56 -31.79 13.68
N GLY A 53 -12.24 -31.65 13.55
CA GLY A 53 -11.41 -32.41 12.64
C GLY A 53 -11.41 -31.81 11.23
N ALA A 54 -10.32 -32.07 10.49
CA ALA A 54 -10.21 -31.65 9.11
C ALA A 54 -11.19 -32.45 8.23
N ASN A 55 -11.99 -31.75 7.44
CA ASN A 55 -12.70 -32.33 6.30
C ASN A 55 -12.22 -31.68 5.00
N ALA A 56 -12.52 -32.32 3.87
CA ALA A 56 -12.02 -31.88 2.57
C ALA A 56 -12.48 -30.47 2.17
N GLN A 57 -13.65 -30.01 2.62
CA GLN A 57 -14.13 -28.66 2.35
C GLN A 57 -13.36 -27.64 3.18
N LEU A 58 -13.24 -27.85 4.49
CA LEU A 58 -12.52 -26.94 5.39
C LEU A 58 -11.05 -26.77 5.00
N VAL A 59 -10.39 -27.86 4.58
CA VAL A 59 -9.00 -27.80 4.11
C VAL A 59 -8.87 -26.98 2.82
N ARG A 60 -9.83 -27.11 1.89
CA ARG A 60 -9.85 -26.29 0.66
C ARG A 60 -10.10 -24.82 0.98
N ASP A 61 -11.11 -24.53 1.79
CA ASP A 61 -11.46 -23.16 2.18
C ASP A 61 -10.29 -22.48 2.89
N LEU A 62 -9.58 -23.21 3.77
CA LEU A 62 -8.38 -22.70 4.44
C LEU A 62 -7.29 -22.37 3.42
N HIS A 63 -7.01 -23.27 2.50
CA HIS A 63 -5.99 -23.07 1.48
C HIS A 63 -6.31 -21.86 0.58
N GLU A 64 -7.56 -21.72 0.13
CA GLU A 64 -8.00 -20.58 -0.68
C GLU A 64 -7.89 -19.26 0.08
N ALA A 65 -8.19 -19.25 1.39
CA ALA A 65 -8.03 -18.09 2.24
C ALA A 65 -6.55 -17.73 2.46
N GLU A 66 -5.68 -18.71 2.66
CA GLU A 66 -4.24 -18.54 2.78
C GLU A 66 -3.61 -17.98 1.50
N GLU A 67 -3.98 -18.51 0.33
CA GLU A 67 -3.54 -17.99 -0.98
C GLU A 67 -4.00 -16.55 -1.18
N SER A 68 -5.24 -16.25 -0.83
CA SER A 68 -5.79 -14.90 -0.89
C SER A 68 -5.06 -13.94 0.05
N ALA A 69 -4.72 -14.37 1.26
CA ALA A 69 -3.93 -13.60 2.21
C ALA A 69 -2.52 -13.33 1.68
N ALA A 70 -1.86 -14.33 1.10
CA ALA A 70 -0.54 -14.19 0.51
C ALA A 70 -0.53 -13.19 -0.65
N ALA A 71 -1.52 -13.27 -1.54
CA ALA A 71 -1.69 -12.32 -2.64
C ALA A 71 -1.90 -10.87 -2.14
N LEU A 72 -2.69 -10.68 -1.08
CA LEU A 72 -2.90 -9.36 -0.50
C LEU A 72 -1.68 -8.83 0.23
N ARG A 73 -0.92 -9.65 0.95
CA ARG A 73 0.36 -9.24 1.55
C ARG A 73 1.31 -8.72 0.49
N HIS A 74 1.44 -9.44 -0.62
CA HIS A 74 2.26 -8.98 -1.76
C HIS A 74 1.76 -7.63 -2.32
N ALA A 75 0.44 -7.46 -2.45
CA ALA A 75 -0.14 -6.20 -2.89
C ALA A 75 0.10 -5.05 -1.90
N CYS A 76 0.03 -5.30 -0.59
CA CYS A 76 0.38 -4.33 0.45
C CYS A 76 1.85 -3.90 0.31
N THR A 77 2.78 -4.85 0.24
CA THR A 77 4.21 -4.55 0.06
C THR A 77 4.47 -3.74 -1.20
N THR A 78 3.85 -4.11 -2.33
CA THR A 78 3.97 -3.35 -3.58
C THR A 78 3.43 -1.92 -3.44
N CYS A 79 2.34 -1.74 -2.70
CA CYS A 79 1.76 -0.42 -2.44
C CYS A 79 2.67 0.43 -1.56
N GLU A 80 3.25 -0.16 -0.51
CA GLU A 80 4.21 0.49 0.39
C GLU A 80 5.49 0.92 -0.34
N GLU A 81 6.02 0.07 -1.23
CA GLU A 81 7.16 0.42 -2.09
C GLU A 81 6.85 1.62 -2.99
N ARG A 82 5.64 1.69 -3.55
CA ARG A 82 5.19 2.84 -4.36
C ARG A 82 5.05 4.11 -3.53
N ILE A 83 4.60 4.01 -2.28
CA ILE A 83 4.53 5.15 -1.35
C ILE A 83 5.95 5.66 -1.09
N ALA A 84 6.86 4.77 -0.69
CA ALA A 84 8.25 5.15 -0.39
C ALA A 84 8.95 5.80 -1.58
N ALA A 85 8.71 5.30 -2.81
CA ALA A 85 9.23 5.91 -4.02
C ALA A 85 8.68 7.33 -4.25
N ALA A 86 7.37 7.52 -4.10
CA ALA A 86 6.74 8.83 -4.25
C ALA A 86 7.17 9.83 -3.17
N GLU A 87 7.40 9.36 -1.93
CA GLU A 87 7.97 10.18 -0.84
C GLU A 87 9.41 10.60 -1.15
N GLY A 88 10.24 9.68 -1.68
CA GLY A 88 11.58 10.02 -2.16
C GLY A 88 11.59 11.07 -3.27
N ASP A 89 10.66 10.97 -4.22
CA ASP A 89 10.49 11.99 -5.27
C ASP A 89 10.09 13.36 -4.69
N ILE A 90 9.30 13.41 -3.61
CA ILE A 90 8.96 14.65 -2.90
C ILE A 90 10.21 15.26 -2.27
N ASP A 91 11.02 14.45 -1.59
CA ASP A 91 12.27 14.91 -0.95
C ASP A 91 13.24 15.53 -1.98
N ASP A 92 13.32 14.95 -3.17
CA ASP A 92 14.14 15.47 -4.26
C ASP A 92 13.61 16.81 -4.82
N VAL A 93 12.29 16.94 -4.94
CA VAL A 93 11.64 18.20 -5.33
C VAL A 93 11.84 19.27 -4.24
N ASP A 94 11.71 18.91 -2.97
CA ASP A 94 11.87 19.82 -1.84
C ASP A 94 13.32 20.33 -1.74
N ARG A 95 14.32 19.46 -2.00
CA ARG A 95 15.72 19.87 -2.13
C ARG A 95 15.93 20.86 -3.28
N SER A 96 15.35 20.56 -4.45
CA SER A 96 15.44 21.44 -5.62
C SER A 96 14.77 22.80 -5.39
N LEU A 97 13.65 22.84 -4.67
CA LEU A 97 12.95 24.07 -4.28
C LEU A 97 13.81 24.92 -3.34
N ALA A 98 14.45 24.30 -2.35
CA ALA A 98 15.35 24.99 -1.43
C ALA A 98 16.54 25.63 -2.15
N GLU A 99 17.11 24.94 -3.15
CA GLU A 99 18.19 25.48 -3.99
C GLU A 99 17.75 26.64 -4.89
N THR A 100 16.48 26.68 -5.28
CA THR A 100 15.94 27.74 -6.15
C THR A 100 15.54 29.00 -5.36
N GLY A 101 15.34 28.87 -4.04
CA GLY A 101 14.96 29.96 -3.13
C GLY A 101 16.12 30.66 -2.40
N ASN A 102 17.32 30.10 -2.46
CA ASN A 102 18.59 30.75 -2.07
C ASN A 102 19.21 31.50 -3.25
#